data_AF-A0A961XZW6-F1
#
_entry.id   AF-A0A961XZW6-F1
#
_cell.length_a   1.000
_cell.length_b   1.000
_cell.length_c   1.000
_cell.angle_alpha   90.00
_cell.angle_beta   90.00
_cell.angle_gamma   90.00
#
_symmetry.space_group_name_H-M   'P 1'
#
loop_
_entity.id
_entity.type
_entity.pdbx_description
1 polymer ?
#
loop_
_entity_poly.entity_id
_entity_poly.type
_entity_poly.pdbx_seq_one_letter_code
_entity_poly.pdbx_strand_id
1 'polypeptide(L)'
;MRSLLSVIVAVVSSLIVVVGWKPILGIEQYYADIEITALGAKDPASMGSEVWVHGQNWPNGVTIENFLKEAAPPEGWEMRGFAAMSYQNQPASIGWRGWVGPEATLIFTRHDWSGEMRLTINGTTRSYDLFHAGGAGPELIIPLKQVPAVFRTSLTSLPRTLLPAALLAILSLLIYSALRAGREPIMR
;
A
#
# COMPACT_ATOMS: atom_id res chain seq x y z
N MET A 1 -8.81 38.53 27.94
CA MET A 1 -9.45 37.19 27.76
C MET A 1 -9.89 36.92 26.33
N ARG A 2 -10.64 37.81 25.65
CA ARG A 2 -11.11 37.57 24.26
C ARG A 2 -10.00 37.22 23.26
N SER A 3 -8.80 37.77 23.42
CA SER A 3 -7.70 37.57 22.49
C SER A 3 -6.95 36.23 22.66
N LEU A 4 -6.93 35.67 23.86
CA LEU A 4 -6.35 34.34 24.13
C LEU A 4 -7.23 33.25 23.50
N LEU A 5 -8.55 33.41 23.59
CA LEU A 5 -9.53 32.51 22.97
C LEU A 5 -9.37 32.45 21.44
N SER A 6 -9.15 33.60 20.79
CA SER A 6 -8.92 33.67 19.34
C SER A 6 -7.68 32.91 18.90
N VAL A 7 -6.57 32.97 19.66
CA VAL A 7 -5.34 32.24 19.35
C VAL A 7 -5.56 30.73 19.51
N ILE A 8 -6.23 30.31 20.59
CA ILE A 8 -6.54 28.89 20.83
C ILE A 8 -7.42 28.33 19.70
N VAL A 9 -8.48 29.07 19.31
CA VAL A 9 -9.36 28.65 18.22
C VAL A 9 -8.60 28.54 16.89
N ALA A 10 -7.73 29.50 16.57
CA ALA A 10 -6.92 29.45 15.34
C ALA A 10 -6.00 28.23 15.32
N VAL A 11 -5.27 27.97 16.41
CA VAL A 11 -4.36 26.81 16.51
C VAL A 11 -5.12 25.49 16.39
N VAL A 12 -6.25 25.35 17.11
CA VAL A 12 -7.08 24.14 17.04
C VAL A 12 -7.66 23.94 15.64
N SER A 13 -8.14 25.01 14.99
CA SER A 13 -8.68 24.94 13.63
C SER A 13 -7.62 24.52 12.62
N SER A 14 -6.41 25.08 12.72
CA SER A 14 -5.27 24.68 11.89
C SER A 14 -4.87 23.23 12.14
N LEU A 15 -4.90 22.78 13.40
CA LEU A 15 -4.61 21.38 13.74
C LEU A 15 -5.65 20.44 13.13
N ILE A 16 -6.93 20.79 13.19
CA ILE A 16 -8.02 20.00 12.62
C ILE A 16 -7.90 19.93 11.09
N VAL A 17 -7.54 21.01 10.41
CA VAL A 17 -7.31 20.98 8.95
C VAL A 17 -6.11 20.10 8.61
N VAL A 18 -5.01 20.21 9.35
CA VAL A 18 -3.78 19.44 9.09
C VAL A 18 -3.97 17.94 9.37
N VAL A 19 -4.64 17.60 10.48
CA VAL A 19 -4.90 16.21 10.88
C VAL A 19 -6.06 15.61 10.07
N GLY A 20 -7.08 16.40 9.78
CA GLY A 20 -8.32 15.99 9.13
C GLY A 20 -8.33 16.04 7.60
N TRP A 21 -7.29 16.58 6.93
CA TRP A 21 -7.26 16.64 5.46
C TRP A 21 -6.95 15.29 4.81
N LYS A 22 -6.25 14.39 5.49
CA LYS A 22 -5.78 13.12 4.90
C LYS A 22 -6.88 12.15 4.42
N PRO A 23 -8.05 12.01 5.07
CA PRO A 23 -9.08 11.07 4.60
C PRO A 23 -9.88 11.59 3.40
N ILE A 24 -9.86 12.89 3.09
CA ILE A 24 -10.85 13.52 2.18
C ILE A 24 -10.47 13.37 0.70
N LEU A 25 -9.19 13.16 0.37
CA LEU A 25 -8.73 13.06 -1.03
C LEU A 25 -8.74 11.65 -1.61
N GLY A 26 -9.12 10.61 -0.86
CA GLY A 26 -9.20 9.24 -1.39
C GLY A 26 -7.85 8.65 -1.84
N ILE A 27 -6.73 9.28 -1.48
CA ILE A 27 -5.37 8.77 -1.74
C ILE A 27 -4.96 7.89 -0.55
N GLU A 28 -5.75 6.85 -0.25
CA GLU A 28 -5.30 5.82 0.68
C GLU A 28 -4.26 4.95 -0.03
N GLN A 29 -2.98 5.20 0.24
CA GLN A 29 -1.90 4.32 -0.19
C GLN A 29 -1.28 3.65 1.03
N TYR A 30 -0.90 2.38 0.87
CA TYR A 30 -0.14 1.63 1.88
C TYR A 30 1.03 0.92 1.22
N TYR A 31 2.07 0.70 2.00
CA TYR A 31 3.25 -0.03 1.55
C TYR A 31 3.00 -1.53 1.73
N ALA A 32 3.15 -2.31 0.66
CA ALA A 32 3.01 -3.76 0.67
C ALA A 32 4.36 -4.43 0.40
N ASP A 33 4.64 -5.47 1.16
CA ASP A 33 5.74 -6.43 0.96
C ASP A 33 5.12 -7.77 0.61
N ILE A 34 5.26 -8.21 -0.64
CA ILE A 34 4.56 -9.36 -1.22
C ILE A 34 5.60 -10.38 -1.64
N GLU A 35 5.37 -11.63 -1.28
CA GLU A 35 6.12 -12.79 -1.78
C GLU A 35 5.14 -13.89 -2.18
N ILE A 36 5.31 -14.43 -3.38
CA ILE A 36 4.49 -15.50 -3.95
C ILE A 36 5.43 -16.65 -4.25
N THR A 37 5.18 -17.81 -3.63
CA THR A 37 5.95 -19.03 -3.84
C THR A 37 5.07 -20.08 -4.47
N ALA A 38 5.39 -20.51 -5.70
CA ALA A 38 4.81 -21.70 -6.30
C ALA A 38 5.50 -22.93 -5.69
N LEU A 39 4.74 -23.84 -5.07
CA LEU A 39 5.33 -24.89 -4.21
C LEU A 39 5.73 -26.15 -5.00
N GLY A 40 5.16 -26.37 -6.18
CA GLY A 40 5.33 -27.62 -6.94
C GLY A 40 4.51 -28.80 -6.41
N ALA A 41 3.85 -28.64 -5.26
CA ALA A 41 2.81 -29.55 -4.82
C ALA A 41 1.52 -29.33 -5.63
N LYS A 42 0.72 -30.40 -5.76
CA LYS A 42 -0.56 -30.37 -6.48
C LYS A 42 -1.57 -31.34 -5.87
N ASP A 43 -2.85 -31.03 -6.05
CA ASP A 43 -3.91 -31.99 -5.77
C ASP A 43 -3.71 -33.28 -6.61
N PRO A 44 -3.99 -34.48 -6.07
CA PRO A 44 -3.89 -35.73 -6.82
C PRO A 44 -4.68 -35.74 -8.14
N ALA A 45 -5.80 -35.03 -8.20
CA ALA A 45 -6.63 -34.89 -9.40
C ALA A 45 -6.14 -33.81 -10.37
N SER A 46 -5.18 -32.97 -9.98
CA SER A 46 -4.60 -31.96 -10.85
C SER A 46 -3.67 -32.57 -11.91
N MET A 47 -3.67 -32.01 -13.11
CA MET A 47 -2.80 -32.39 -14.23
C MET A 47 -1.41 -31.76 -14.12
N GLY A 48 -1.25 -30.73 -13.28
CA GLY A 48 -0.01 -29.96 -13.16
C GLY A 48 0.14 -29.28 -11.80
N SER A 49 1.19 -28.47 -11.67
CA SER A 49 1.46 -27.66 -10.47
C SER A 49 1.61 -26.18 -10.84
N GLU A 50 0.90 -25.75 -11.89
CA GLU A 50 1.04 -24.41 -12.43
C GLU A 50 0.50 -23.37 -11.45
N VAL A 51 1.20 -22.23 -11.35
CA VAL A 51 0.73 -21.07 -10.61
C VAL A 51 0.79 -19.88 -11.55
N TRP A 52 -0.38 -19.33 -11.84
CA TRP A 52 -0.55 -18.14 -12.68
C TRP A 52 -1.01 -16.97 -11.82
N VAL A 53 -0.31 -15.84 -11.93
CA VAL A 53 -0.63 -14.61 -11.20
C VAL A 53 -0.73 -13.42 -12.13
N HIS A 54 -1.75 -12.62 -11.89
CA HIS A 54 -2.07 -11.37 -12.57
C HIS A 54 -2.26 -10.27 -11.52
N GLY A 55 -2.13 -9.02 -11.96
CA GLY A 55 -2.35 -7.85 -11.12
C GLY A 55 -3.40 -6.92 -11.72
N GLN A 56 -4.30 -6.39 -10.90
CA GLN A 56 -5.27 -5.36 -11.31
C GLN A 56 -5.30 -4.20 -10.31
N ASN A 57 -5.66 -3.00 -10.81
CA ASN A 57 -5.89 -1.79 -10.01
C ASN A 57 -4.69 -1.34 -9.14
N TRP A 58 -3.48 -1.61 -9.62
CA TRP A 58 -2.26 -1.11 -9.01
C TRP A 58 -2.14 0.40 -9.25
N PRO A 59 -1.77 1.21 -8.25
CA PRO A 59 -1.69 2.65 -8.39
C PRO A 59 -0.56 3.07 -9.34
N ASN A 60 -0.69 4.27 -9.91
CA ASN A 60 0.32 4.90 -10.77
C ASN A 60 0.70 4.10 -12.03
N GLY A 61 -0.17 3.20 -12.50
CA GLY A 61 0.10 2.41 -13.71
C GLY A 61 1.17 1.33 -13.53
N VAL A 62 1.48 0.94 -12.29
CA VAL A 62 2.28 -0.25 -12.02
C VAL A 62 1.55 -1.46 -12.59
N THR A 63 2.17 -2.21 -13.48
CA THR A 63 1.62 -3.46 -14.02
C THR A 63 2.25 -4.65 -13.31
N ILE A 64 1.68 -5.85 -13.46
CA ILE A 64 2.37 -7.09 -13.04
C ILE A 64 3.71 -7.27 -13.80
N GLU A 65 3.82 -6.68 -14.99
CA GLU A 65 5.09 -6.61 -15.71
C GLU A 65 6.12 -5.74 -14.97
N ASN A 66 5.72 -4.62 -14.36
CA ASN A 66 6.61 -3.83 -13.50
C ASN A 66 6.95 -4.58 -12.21
N PHE A 67 5.97 -5.27 -11.60
CA PHE A 67 6.21 -6.18 -10.46
C PHE A 67 7.31 -7.19 -10.80
N LEU A 68 7.24 -7.81 -11.98
CA LEU A 68 8.18 -8.88 -12.39
C LEU A 68 9.51 -8.34 -12.91
N LYS A 69 9.53 -7.22 -13.64
CA LYS A 69 10.77 -6.55 -14.04
C LYS A 69 11.60 -6.13 -12.83
N GLU A 70 10.95 -5.61 -11.79
CA GLU A 70 11.62 -5.26 -10.53
C GLU A 70 12.00 -6.52 -9.73
N ALA A 71 11.19 -7.57 -9.79
CA ALA A 71 11.48 -8.84 -9.14
C ALA A 71 12.65 -9.62 -9.78
N ALA A 72 13.06 -9.26 -11.02
CA ALA A 72 14.06 -9.97 -11.83
C ALA A 72 13.82 -11.49 -11.78
N PRO A 73 12.78 -12.00 -12.49
CA PRO A 73 12.13 -13.26 -12.16
C PRO A 73 13.19 -14.35 -11.99
N PRO A 74 13.36 -14.86 -10.77
CA PRO A 74 14.33 -15.91 -10.51
C PRO A 74 13.93 -17.16 -11.30
N GLU A 75 14.89 -18.07 -11.45
CA GLU A 75 14.65 -19.36 -12.09
C GLU A 75 13.34 -19.99 -11.59
N GLY A 76 12.46 -20.38 -12.53
CA GLY A 76 11.16 -20.98 -12.22
C GLY A 76 9.93 -20.07 -12.40
N TRP A 77 10.11 -18.79 -12.75
CA TRP A 77 9.03 -17.89 -13.15
C TRP A 77 9.25 -17.30 -14.54
N GLU A 78 8.20 -17.25 -15.34
CA GLU A 78 8.23 -16.68 -16.69
C GLU A 78 7.03 -15.78 -16.97
N MET A 79 7.24 -14.82 -17.87
CA MET A 79 6.17 -13.97 -18.38
C MET A 79 5.44 -14.67 -19.53
N ARG A 80 4.12 -14.80 -19.42
CA ARG A 80 3.24 -15.22 -20.52
C ARG A 80 2.14 -14.20 -20.72
N GLY A 81 2.27 -13.38 -21.76
CA GLY A 81 1.34 -12.28 -22.02
C GLY A 81 1.34 -11.28 -20.85
N PHE A 82 0.19 -11.14 -20.19
CA PHE A 82 0.00 -10.23 -19.05
C PHE A 82 0.07 -10.94 -17.69
N ALA A 83 0.63 -12.15 -17.63
CA ALA A 83 0.69 -12.97 -16.41
C ALA A 83 2.12 -13.42 -16.10
N ALA A 84 2.41 -13.59 -14.82
CA ALA A 84 3.52 -14.45 -14.39
C ALA A 84 3.01 -15.89 -14.26
N MET A 85 3.81 -16.84 -14.73
CA MET A 85 3.55 -18.25 -14.55
C MET A 85 4.78 -18.94 -13.97
N SER A 86 4.55 -19.83 -13.01
CA SER A 86 5.51 -20.84 -12.59
C SER A 86 4.95 -22.23 -12.86
N TYR A 87 5.74 -23.08 -13.52
CA TYR A 87 5.37 -24.46 -13.84
C TYR A 87 6.56 -25.44 -13.85
N GLN A 88 7.79 -24.94 -13.79
CA GLN A 88 9.03 -25.69 -13.76
C GLN A 88 9.95 -25.14 -12.69
N ASN A 89 10.93 -25.93 -12.26
CA ASN A 89 11.92 -25.55 -11.25
C ASN A 89 11.28 -25.05 -9.94
N GLN A 90 10.16 -25.68 -9.56
CA GLN A 90 9.46 -25.40 -8.31
C GLN A 90 10.08 -26.21 -7.15
N PRO A 91 10.11 -25.69 -5.91
CA PRO A 91 9.49 -24.44 -5.49
C PRO A 91 10.25 -23.19 -5.98
N ALA A 92 9.50 -22.17 -6.41
CA ALA A 92 10.06 -20.92 -6.92
C ALA A 92 9.30 -19.71 -6.36
N SER A 93 10.01 -18.66 -5.97
CA SER A 93 9.44 -17.48 -5.31
C SER A 93 9.66 -16.21 -6.12
N ILE A 94 8.64 -15.34 -6.20
CA ILE A 94 8.77 -13.95 -6.67
C ILE A 94 8.39 -13.01 -5.55
N GLY A 95 9.06 -11.86 -5.46
CA GLY A 95 8.78 -10.87 -4.43
C GLY A 95 8.74 -9.45 -4.99
N TRP A 96 7.94 -8.60 -4.35
CA TRP A 96 7.80 -7.19 -4.70
C TRP A 96 7.52 -6.34 -3.46
N ARG A 97 8.02 -5.11 -3.47
CA ARG A 97 7.77 -4.12 -2.41
C ARG A 97 7.44 -2.76 -3.00
N GLY A 98 6.37 -2.15 -2.52
CA GLY A 98 6.01 -0.80 -2.95
C GLY A 98 4.68 -0.30 -2.45
N TRP A 99 4.32 0.91 -2.89
CA TRP A 99 3.05 1.55 -2.53
C TRP A 99 1.92 1.05 -3.42
N VAL A 100 0.82 0.62 -2.80
CA VAL A 100 -0.39 0.14 -3.45
C VAL A 100 -1.62 0.94 -3.01
N GLY A 101 -2.62 1.00 -3.88
CA GLY A 101 -3.90 1.69 -3.64
C GLY A 101 -4.88 0.79 -2.88
N PRO A 102 -6.02 1.35 -2.43
CA PRO A 102 -6.96 0.62 -1.58
C PRO A 102 -7.64 -0.54 -2.32
N GLU A 103 -7.76 -0.43 -3.64
CA GLU A 103 -8.39 -1.41 -4.53
C GLU A 103 -7.40 -2.37 -5.22
N ALA A 104 -6.12 -2.34 -4.83
CA ALA A 104 -5.11 -3.20 -5.44
C ALA A 104 -5.34 -4.68 -5.06
N THR A 105 -5.32 -5.56 -6.06
CA THR A 105 -5.58 -7.00 -5.90
C THR A 105 -4.55 -7.85 -6.64
N LEU A 106 -4.22 -8.99 -6.04
CA LEU A 106 -3.60 -10.12 -6.74
C LEU A 106 -4.69 -11.06 -7.22
N ILE A 107 -4.57 -11.54 -8.45
CA ILE A 107 -5.53 -12.44 -9.08
C ILE A 107 -4.79 -13.69 -9.50
N PHE A 108 -5.27 -14.85 -9.07
CA PHE A 108 -4.68 -16.15 -9.40
C PHE A 108 -5.66 -16.98 -10.22
N THR A 109 -5.18 -17.49 -11.35
CA THR A 109 -5.96 -18.39 -12.19
C THR A 109 -6.10 -19.73 -11.48
N ARG A 110 -7.32 -20.29 -11.53
CA ARG A 110 -7.65 -21.60 -10.99
C ARG A 110 -8.15 -22.49 -12.10
N HIS A 111 -7.48 -23.62 -12.32
CA HIS A 111 -7.88 -24.62 -13.31
C HIS A 111 -7.34 -26.01 -12.95
N ASP A 112 -7.57 -26.97 -13.84
CA ASP A 112 -7.25 -28.38 -13.68
C ASP A 112 -5.75 -28.71 -13.76
N TRP A 113 -4.91 -27.74 -14.13
CA TRP A 113 -3.43 -27.86 -14.09
C TRP A 113 -2.80 -27.05 -12.96
N SER A 114 -3.59 -26.36 -12.15
CA SER A 114 -3.06 -25.50 -11.10
C SER A 114 -2.55 -26.33 -9.91
N GLY A 115 -1.51 -25.80 -9.25
CA GLY A 115 -0.90 -26.38 -8.06
C GLY A 115 -1.14 -25.58 -6.79
N GLU A 116 -0.36 -25.92 -5.76
CA GLU A 116 -0.33 -25.20 -4.50
C GLU A 116 0.65 -24.02 -4.54
N MET A 117 0.26 -22.93 -3.88
CA MET A 117 1.10 -21.76 -3.67
C MET A 117 1.11 -21.32 -2.21
N ARG A 118 2.13 -20.54 -1.86
CA ARG A 118 2.22 -19.80 -0.60
C ARG A 118 2.34 -18.32 -0.90
N LEU A 119 1.51 -17.52 -0.26
CA LEU A 119 1.49 -16.07 -0.37
C LEU A 119 1.82 -15.45 0.98
N THR A 120 2.86 -14.63 1.00
CA THR A 120 3.23 -13.79 2.13
C THR A 120 2.95 -12.35 1.79
N ILE A 121 2.16 -11.66 2.60
CA ILE A 121 1.92 -10.22 2.48
C ILE A 121 2.24 -9.60 3.84
N ASN A 122 3.10 -8.60 3.89
CA ASN A 122 3.49 -7.88 5.11
C ASN A 122 3.85 -8.83 6.27
N GLY A 123 4.55 -9.92 5.97
CA GLY A 123 4.95 -10.97 6.93
C GLY A 123 3.85 -11.98 7.30
N THR A 124 2.61 -11.80 6.87
CA THR A 124 1.52 -12.78 7.07
C THR A 124 1.52 -13.79 5.93
N THR A 125 1.72 -15.06 6.25
CA THR A 125 1.81 -16.16 5.28
C THR A 125 0.52 -16.98 5.23
N ARG A 126 0.04 -17.33 4.03
CA ARG A 126 -1.06 -18.27 3.80
C ARG A 126 -0.74 -19.19 2.62
N SER A 127 -1.15 -20.45 2.72
CA SER A 127 -1.10 -21.41 1.60
C SER A 127 -2.46 -21.52 0.93
N TYR A 128 -2.45 -21.73 -0.39
CA TYR A 128 -3.65 -21.86 -1.21
C TYR A 128 -3.45 -23.01 -2.20
N ASP A 129 -4.47 -23.86 -2.33
CA ASP A 129 -4.61 -24.78 -3.46
C ASP A 129 -5.42 -24.07 -4.56
N LEU A 130 -4.81 -23.93 -5.74
CA LEU A 130 -5.42 -23.27 -6.89
C LEU A 130 -6.17 -24.26 -7.78
N PHE A 131 -6.11 -25.57 -7.51
CA PHE A 131 -6.81 -26.57 -8.30
C PHE A 131 -8.30 -26.27 -8.40
N HIS A 132 -8.83 -26.48 -9.60
CA HIS A 132 -10.25 -26.48 -9.88
C HIS A 132 -10.56 -27.54 -10.94
N ALA A 133 -11.42 -28.51 -10.60
CA ALA A 133 -11.79 -29.58 -11.52
C ALA A 133 -12.64 -29.06 -12.70
N GLY A 134 -12.50 -29.67 -13.87
CA GLY A 134 -13.35 -29.39 -15.03
C GLY A 134 -12.92 -28.17 -15.88
N GLY A 135 -11.65 -27.77 -15.81
CA GLY A 135 -11.09 -26.66 -16.57
C GLY A 135 -11.05 -25.36 -15.78
N ALA A 136 -11.23 -24.22 -16.46
CA ALA A 136 -11.14 -22.90 -15.85
C ALA A 136 -12.24 -22.68 -14.79
N GLY A 137 -11.81 -22.39 -13.56
CA GLY A 137 -12.66 -22.03 -12.43
C GLY A 137 -12.68 -20.52 -12.16
N PRO A 138 -13.46 -20.08 -11.16
CA PRO A 138 -13.41 -18.70 -10.70
C PRO A 138 -12.03 -18.38 -10.12
N GLU A 139 -11.50 -17.21 -10.47
CA GLU A 139 -10.19 -16.74 -10.00
C GLU A 139 -10.17 -16.56 -8.48
N LEU A 140 -8.99 -16.79 -7.89
CA LEU A 140 -8.74 -16.39 -6.50
C LEU A 140 -8.27 -14.94 -6.49
N ILE A 141 -9.09 -14.06 -5.94
CA ILE A 141 -8.79 -12.62 -5.83
C ILE A 141 -8.40 -12.32 -4.38
N ILE A 142 -7.18 -11.82 -4.18
CA ILE A 142 -6.65 -11.43 -2.87
C ILE A 142 -6.50 -9.91 -2.82
N PRO A 143 -7.37 -9.20 -2.05
CA PRO A 143 -7.21 -7.78 -1.81
C PRO A 143 -6.00 -7.51 -0.92
N LEU A 144 -5.11 -6.63 -1.36
CA LEU A 144 -3.88 -6.31 -0.63
C LEU A 144 -4.15 -5.48 0.64
N LYS A 145 -5.31 -4.81 0.73
CA LYS A 145 -5.71 -3.96 1.87
C LYS A 145 -5.97 -4.76 3.16
N GLN A 146 -6.27 -6.06 3.05
CA GLN A 146 -6.73 -6.87 4.18
C GLN A 146 -5.61 -7.35 5.12
N VAL A 147 -4.36 -6.96 4.86
CA VAL A 147 -3.24 -7.35 5.71
C VAL A 147 -2.80 -6.13 6.52
N PRO A 148 -2.88 -6.17 7.87
CA PRO A 148 -2.60 -5.01 8.69
C PRO A 148 -1.21 -4.48 8.33
N ALA A 149 -1.15 -3.29 7.75
CA ALA A 149 0.09 -2.55 7.66
C ALA A 149 0.53 -2.35 9.12
N VAL A 150 1.62 -3.02 9.51
CA VAL A 150 2.32 -2.62 10.73
C VAL A 150 2.76 -1.19 10.45
N PHE A 151 2.01 -0.23 10.96
CA PHE A 151 2.27 1.20 10.77
C PHE A 151 3.64 1.50 11.38
N ARG A 152 4.70 1.37 10.58
CA ARG A 152 5.99 1.98 10.84
C ARG A 152 5.87 3.45 10.47
N THR A 153 5.08 4.19 11.22
CA THR A 153 5.14 5.66 11.19
C THR A 153 6.46 6.06 11.82
N SER A 154 7.50 6.14 10.99
CA SER A 154 8.73 6.81 11.38
C SER A 154 8.42 8.28 11.64
N LEU A 155 8.87 8.84 12.75
CA LEU A 155 8.80 10.29 13.03
C LEU A 155 9.50 11.13 11.93
N THR A 156 10.33 10.51 11.09
CA THR A 156 10.96 11.16 9.93
C THR A 156 10.07 11.24 8.69
N SER A 157 8.93 10.55 8.65
CA SER A 157 7.95 10.66 7.57
C SER A 157 6.91 11.76 7.82
N LEU A 158 7.29 12.84 8.54
CA LEU A 158 6.47 14.04 8.62
C LEU A 158 6.21 14.51 7.19
N PRO A 159 4.96 14.48 6.70
CA PRO A 159 4.66 14.91 5.34
C PRO A 159 5.18 16.33 5.13
N ARG A 160 5.75 16.60 3.95
CA ARG A 160 6.28 17.94 3.57
C ARG A 160 5.26 19.07 3.75
N THR A 161 3.98 18.76 3.91
CA THR A 161 2.88 19.69 4.19
C THR A 161 2.79 20.15 5.65
N LEU A 162 3.41 19.43 6.61
CA LEU A 162 3.45 19.86 8.02
C LEU A 162 4.37 21.06 8.24
N LEU A 163 5.46 21.15 7.49
CA LEU A 163 6.38 22.29 7.54
C LEU A 163 5.70 23.62 7.19
N PRO A 164 5.03 23.78 6.04
CA PRO A 164 4.36 25.05 5.70
C PRO A 164 3.20 25.36 6.65
N ALA A 165 2.45 24.36 7.13
CA ALA A 165 1.39 24.59 8.11
C ALA A 165 1.94 25.08 9.47
N ALA A 166 3.02 24.46 9.95
CA ALA A 166 3.71 24.91 11.16
C ALA A 166 4.31 26.31 10.99
N LEU A 167 4.91 26.60 9.83
CA LEU A 167 5.45 27.92 9.50
C LEU A 167 4.36 28.99 9.44
N LEU A 168 3.20 28.70 8.86
CA LEU A 168 2.05 29.62 8.85
C LEU A 168 1.53 29.88 10.26
N ALA A 169 1.46 28.85 11.12
CA ALA A 169 1.05 29.01 12.50
C ALA A 169 2.04 29.88 13.30
N ILE A 170 3.34 29.65 13.11
CA ILE A 170 4.41 30.46 13.73
C ILE A 170 4.36 31.91 13.23
N LEU A 171 4.22 32.12 11.91
CA LEU A 171 4.13 33.45 11.32
C LEU A 171 2.91 34.22 11.85
N SER A 172 1.76 33.54 11.99
CA SER A 172 0.54 34.10 12.55
C SER A 172 0.73 34.54 14.01
N LEU A 173 1.42 33.73 14.81
CA LEU A 173 1.81 34.05 16.19
C LEU A 173 2.75 35.27 16.26
N LEU A 174 3.73 35.35 15.35
CA LEU A 174 4.67 36.47 15.29
C LEU A 174 3.96 37.78 14.92
N ILE A 175 3.13 37.79 13.87
CA ILE A 175 2.35 38.96 13.46
C ILE A 175 1.45 39.43 14.61
N TYR A 176 0.79 38.48 15.28
CA TYR A 176 -0.07 38.78 16.43
C TYR A 176 0.73 39.43 17.58
N SER A 177 1.91 38.91 17.90
CA SER A 177 2.77 39.47 18.95
C SER A 177 3.28 40.89 18.61
N ALA A 178 3.65 41.14 17.35
CA ALA A 178 4.10 42.45 16.88
C ALA A 178 2.99 43.52 16.94
N LEU A 179 1.78 43.17 16.50
CA LEU A 179 0.61 44.06 16.55
C LEU A 179 0.19 44.40 18.00
N ARG A 180 0.45 43.49 18.94
CA ARG A 180 0.19 43.72 20.37
C ARG A 180 1.24 44.67 20.98
N ALA A 181 2.52 44.49 20.65
CA ALA A 181 3.60 45.32 21.19
C ALA A 181 3.48 46.80 20.76
N GLY A 182 3.00 47.07 19.55
CA GLY A 182 2.79 48.44 19.06
C GLY A 182 1.58 49.20 19.67
N ARG A 183 0.81 48.57 20.56
CA ARG A 183 -0.36 49.18 21.22
C ARG A 183 -0.14 49.55 22.70
N GLU A 184 1.06 49.35 23.24
CA GLU A 184 1.39 49.83 24.58
C GLU A 184 1.35 51.38 24.57
N PRO A 185 0.44 52.01 25.34
CA PRO A 185 0.34 53.46 25.36
C PRO A 185 1.60 54.05 26.00
N ILE A 186 2.21 55.02 25.31
CA ILE A 186 3.31 55.81 25.88
C ILE A 186 2.72 56.59 27.07
N MET A 187 2.89 56.06 28.28
CA MET A 187 2.61 56.81 29.49
C MET A 187 3.63 57.95 29.58
N ARG A 188 3.14 59.16 29.29
CA ARG A 188 3.82 60.43 29.57
C ARG A 188 3.57 60.86 31.00
#